data_AF-A0A937FWY3-F1
#
_entry.id   AF-A0A937FWY3-F1
#
_cell.length_a   1.000
_cell.length_b   1.000
_cell.length_c   1.000
_cell.angle_alpha   90.00
_cell.angle_beta   90.00
_cell.angle_gamma   90.00
#
_symmetry.space_group_name_H-M   'P 1'
#
loop_
_entity.id
_entity.type
_entity.pdbx_description
1 polymer ?
#
loop_
_entity_poly.entity_id
_entity_poly.type
_entity_poly.pdbx_seq_one_letter_code
_entity_poly.pdbx_strand_id
1 'polypeptide(L)'
;MKTVKYMSLAFVILGLLSCNNTETKKDNAEDKTITKAEETYNEAIKVHDEIMPWMDRIQQIKDELQHLKDSIPQDSVQIDLHIQKLEDADKAMMAWMHGLKQYPKDHSPNHHDHGEHNSKMDTTLEIHMSQKKQIIEVKQMMQDAMKEAEDLIQIKE
;
A
#
# COMPACT_ATOMS: atom_id res chain seq x y z
N MET A 1 2.81 -54.42 8.04
CA MET A 1 1.42 -53.97 7.84
C MET A 1 0.67 -54.02 9.16
N LYS A 2 -0.10 -52.96 9.44
CA LYS A 2 -1.14 -52.80 10.48
C LYS A 2 -0.64 -52.42 11.88
N THR A 3 -0.88 -51.14 12.15
CA THR A 3 -0.96 -50.41 13.43
C THR A 3 -2.20 -50.81 14.24
N VAL A 4 -2.36 -50.19 15.44
CA VAL A 4 -3.58 -50.01 16.30
C VAL A 4 -3.57 -50.87 17.58
N LYS A 5 -3.89 -50.43 18.81
CA LYS A 5 -4.18 -49.15 19.50
C LYS A 5 -4.16 -49.41 21.03
N TYR A 6 -3.77 -48.39 21.79
CA TYR A 6 -4.07 -48.02 23.20
C TYR A 6 -4.63 -49.04 24.21
N MET A 7 -3.96 -49.21 25.36
CA MET A 7 -4.63 -49.36 26.67
C MET A 7 -3.66 -49.25 27.86
N SER A 8 -3.66 -48.12 28.56
CA SER A 8 -3.75 -48.07 30.03
C SER A 8 -3.51 -46.66 30.56
N LEU A 9 -4.62 -46.12 31.06
CA LEU A 9 -4.79 -44.92 31.85
C LEU A 9 -4.83 -45.35 33.32
N ALA A 10 -4.05 -44.70 34.19
CA ALA A 10 -4.22 -44.54 35.66
C ALA A 10 -2.84 -44.22 36.26
N PHE A 11 -2.61 -43.34 37.21
CA PHE A 11 -3.39 -42.37 38.00
C PHE A 11 -2.34 -41.54 38.78
N VAL A 12 -2.79 -40.61 39.65
CA VAL A 12 -2.03 -39.85 40.67
C VAL A 12 -1.76 -38.40 40.27
N ILE A 13 -2.77 -37.53 40.39
CA ILE A 13 -3.12 -36.70 41.58
C ILE A 13 -2.21 -35.47 41.66
N LEU A 14 -2.69 -34.32 41.20
CA LEU A 14 -3.35 -33.28 42.01
C LEU A 14 -2.39 -32.52 42.93
N GLY A 15 -1.80 -31.45 42.39
CA GLY A 15 -1.23 -30.32 43.14
C GLY A 15 -1.97 -29.06 42.74
N LEU A 16 -3.10 -28.83 43.40
CA LEU A 16 -3.97 -27.66 43.24
C LEU A 16 -3.35 -26.41 43.89
N LEU A 17 -3.53 -25.28 43.18
CA LEU A 17 -3.82 -23.94 43.72
C LEU A 17 -2.69 -23.15 44.41
N SER A 18 -2.20 -22.13 43.68
CA SER A 18 -2.15 -20.78 44.24
C SER A 18 -2.52 -19.75 43.17
N CYS A 19 -3.70 -19.16 43.37
CA CYS A 19 -4.15 -17.77 43.18
C CYS A 19 -3.25 -16.78 42.43
N ASN A 20 -3.72 -15.68 41.83
CA ASN A 20 -5.03 -15.14 41.48
C ASN A 20 -4.69 -13.73 40.97
N ASN A 21 -4.79 -13.49 39.67
CA ASN A 21 -5.12 -12.19 39.10
C ASN A 21 -5.43 -12.45 37.63
N THR A 22 -6.58 -13.09 37.41
CA THR A 22 -7.27 -12.98 36.13
C THR A 22 -7.73 -11.54 36.01
N GLU A 23 -6.83 -10.66 35.56
CA GLU A 23 -7.27 -9.60 34.67
C GLU A 23 -7.77 -10.31 33.42
N THR A 24 -9.07 -10.56 33.40
CA THR A 24 -9.84 -10.55 32.17
C THR A 24 -9.54 -9.21 31.51
N LYS A 25 -8.46 -9.17 30.71
CA LYS A 25 -8.46 -8.32 29.52
C LYS A 25 -9.68 -8.77 28.74
N LYS A 26 -10.79 -8.07 28.99
CA LYS A 26 -11.77 -7.81 27.95
C LYS A 26 -10.94 -7.23 26.83
N ASP A 27 -10.52 -8.10 25.91
CA ASP A 27 -10.39 -7.70 24.53
C ASP A 27 -11.78 -7.21 24.17
N ASN A 28 -12.00 -5.91 24.39
CA ASN A 28 -12.99 -5.16 23.66
C ASN A 28 -12.49 -5.24 22.22
N ALA A 29 -12.81 -6.35 21.55
CA ALA A 29 -12.96 -6.35 20.12
C ALA A 29 -14.11 -5.36 19.86
N GLU A 30 -13.77 -4.07 19.84
CA GLU A 30 -14.54 -3.09 19.10
C GLU A 30 -14.64 -3.69 17.70
N ASP A 31 -15.83 -4.19 17.38
CA ASP A 31 -16.24 -4.48 16.01
C ASP A 31 -16.25 -3.12 15.29
N LYS A 32 -15.05 -2.66 14.92
CA LYS A 32 -14.83 -1.35 14.32
C LYS A 32 -15.43 -1.44 12.93
N THR A 33 -16.68 -1.01 12.81
CA THR A 33 -17.38 -0.93 11.53
C THR A 33 -16.63 0.07 10.66
N ILE A 34 -15.81 -0.44 9.74
CA ILE A 34 -15.04 0.36 8.78
C ILE A 34 -16.02 1.10 7.87
N THR A 35 -15.90 2.41 7.79
CA THR A 35 -16.74 3.20 6.87
C THR A 35 -16.29 2.98 5.43
N LYS A 36 -17.19 3.18 4.45
CA LYS A 36 -16.81 3.07 3.03
C LYS A 36 -15.68 4.02 2.64
N ALA A 37 -15.62 5.20 3.27
CA ALA A 37 -14.57 6.18 3.09
C ALA A 37 -13.21 5.66 3.62
N GLU A 38 -13.20 5.04 4.81
CA GLU A 38 -12.00 4.40 5.38
C GLU A 38 -11.51 3.23 4.52
N GLU A 39 -12.43 2.39 4.05
CA GLU A 39 -12.11 1.29 3.13
C GLU A 39 -11.46 1.83 1.84
N THR A 40 -12.05 2.85 1.22
CA THR A 40 -11.55 3.44 -0.03
C THR A 40 -10.17 4.08 0.16
N TYR A 41 -9.95 4.76 1.30
CA TYR A 41 -8.64 5.30 1.67
C TYR A 41 -7.61 4.16 1.82
N ASN A 42 -7.94 3.11 2.57
CA ASN A 42 -7.03 1.98 2.79
C ASN A 42 -6.69 1.26 1.48
N GLU A 43 -7.63 1.13 0.56
CA GLU A 43 -7.37 0.61 -0.78
C GLU A 43 -6.38 1.48 -1.57
N ALA A 44 -6.49 2.81 -1.48
CA ALA A 44 -5.53 3.71 -2.12
C ALA A 44 -4.11 3.55 -1.52
N ILE A 45 -4.01 3.48 -0.18
CA ILE A 45 -2.73 3.25 0.51
C ILE A 45 -2.13 1.90 0.14
N LYS A 46 -2.94 0.85 0.01
CA LYS A 46 -2.46 -0.46 -0.42
C LYS A 46 -1.80 -0.41 -1.80
N VAL A 47 -2.37 0.37 -2.74
CA VAL A 47 -1.76 0.56 -4.07
C VAL A 47 -0.46 1.36 -3.96
N HIS A 48 -0.43 2.41 -3.15
CA HIS A 48 0.80 3.15 -2.85
C HIS A 48 1.92 2.22 -2.36
N ASP A 49 1.64 1.41 -1.32
CA ASP A 49 2.62 0.51 -0.72
C ASP A 49 3.10 -0.56 -1.71
N GLU A 50 2.21 -1.04 -2.59
CA GLU A 50 2.55 -1.99 -3.66
C GLU A 50 3.56 -1.43 -4.65
N ILE A 51 3.45 -0.15 -5.02
CA ILE A 51 4.28 0.47 -6.07
C ILE A 51 5.50 1.21 -5.51
N MET A 52 5.63 1.37 -4.19
CA MET A 52 6.80 2.00 -3.58
C MET A 52 8.15 1.40 -4.04
N PRO A 53 8.31 0.06 -4.14
CA PRO A 53 9.56 -0.53 -4.65
C PRO A 53 9.88 -0.16 -6.10
N TRP A 54 8.90 0.28 -6.88
CA TRP A 54 9.10 0.63 -8.29
C TRP A 54 9.86 1.94 -8.45
N MET A 55 9.88 2.82 -7.45
CA MET A 55 10.69 4.04 -7.46
C MET A 55 12.18 3.71 -7.58
N ASP A 56 12.65 2.73 -6.79
CA ASP A 56 14.03 2.26 -6.85
C ASP A 56 14.33 1.60 -8.20
N ARG A 57 13.36 0.84 -8.73
CA ARG A 57 13.50 0.22 -10.06
C ARG A 57 13.56 1.25 -11.18
N ILE A 58 12.74 2.31 -11.12
CA ILE A 58 12.79 3.42 -12.07
C ILE A 58 14.17 4.06 -12.09
N GLN A 59 14.75 4.33 -10.91
CA GLN A 59 16.09 4.90 -10.84
C GLN A 59 17.16 3.98 -11.47
N GLN A 60 17.08 2.67 -11.22
CA GLN A 60 17.98 1.69 -11.86
C GLN A 60 17.85 1.70 -13.39
N ILE A 61 16.62 1.70 -13.92
CA ILE A 61 16.38 1.73 -15.37
C ILE A 61 16.92 3.03 -15.98
N LYS A 62 16.77 4.17 -15.29
CA LYS A 62 17.34 5.45 -15.75
C LYS A 62 18.87 5.37 -15.85
N ASP A 63 19.53 4.75 -14.87
CA ASP A 63 20.99 4.57 -14.88
C ASP A 63 21.43 3.66 -16.04
N GLU A 64 20.71 2.55 -16.28
CA GLU A 64 20.93 1.65 -17.43
C GLU A 64 20.76 2.39 -18.77
N LEU A 65 19.71 3.20 -18.91
CA LEU A 65 19.48 4.03 -20.09
C LEU A 65 20.60 5.06 -20.30
N GLN A 66 21.12 5.66 -19.22
CA GLN A 66 22.22 6.62 -19.32
C GLN A 66 23.50 5.93 -19.82
N HIS A 67 23.80 4.72 -19.37
CA HIS A 67 24.91 3.92 -19.90
C HIS A 67 24.71 3.55 -21.37
N LEU A 68 23.49 3.19 -21.76
CA LEU A 68 23.14 2.90 -23.15
C LEU A 68 23.33 4.13 -24.05
N LYS A 69 22.93 5.30 -23.56
CA LYS A 69 23.10 6.59 -24.27
C LYS A 69 24.55 6.90 -24.57
N ASP A 70 25.44 6.64 -23.61
CA ASP A 70 26.89 6.85 -23.79
C ASP A 70 27.48 5.88 -24.81
N SER A 71 26.89 4.68 -24.93
CA SER A 71 27.32 3.63 -25.85
C SER A 71 26.78 3.80 -27.27
N ILE A 72 25.59 4.40 -27.43
CA ILE A 72 24.91 4.56 -28.72
C ILE A 72 24.41 6.02 -28.90
N PRO A 73 25.31 6.99 -29.18
CA PRO A 73 24.96 8.41 -29.21
C PRO A 73 23.89 8.80 -30.24
N GLN A 74 23.78 8.02 -31.32
CA GLN A 74 22.79 8.23 -32.39
C GLN A 74 21.33 8.06 -31.92
N ASP A 75 21.11 7.31 -30.84
CA ASP A 75 19.78 7.06 -30.26
C ASP A 75 19.49 7.96 -29.04
N SER A 76 20.37 8.92 -28.76
CA SER A 76 20.31 9.78 -27.57
C SER A 76 18.96 10.45 -27.35
N VAL A 77 18.32 10.94 -28.41
CA VAL A 77 16.99 11.60 -28.33
C VAL A 77 15.90 10.61 -27.92
N GLN A 78 15.94 9.38 -28.44
CA GLN A 78 14.98 8.34 -28.07
C GLN A 78 15.18 7.97 -26.60
N ILE A 79 16.43 7.75 -26.19
CA ILE A 79 16.77 7.38 -24.81
C ILE A 79 16.34 8.49 -23.83
N ASP A 80 16.59 9.76 -24.16
CA ASP A 80 16.17 10.90 -23.34
C ASP A 80 14.65 10.97 -23.16
N LEU A 81 13.87 10.58 -24.18
CA LEU A 81 12.42 10.51 -24.07
C LEU A 81 11.96 9.44 -23.06
N HIS A 82 12.62 8.27 -23.03
CA HIS A 82 12.30 7.23 -22.05
C HIS A 82 12.72 7.64 -20.63
N ILE A 83 13.88 8.28 -20.47
CA ILE A 83 14.30 8.85 -19.18
C ILE A 83 13.28 9.88 -18.69
N GLN A 84 12.80 10.77 -19.57
CA GLN A 84 11.80 11.78 -19.20
C GLN A 84 10.47 11.13 -18.74
N LYS A 85 10.00 10.08 -19.43
CA LYS A 85 8.77 9.35 -19.03
C LYS A 85 8.89 8.74 -17.64
N LEU A 86 10.04 8.15 -17.34
CA LEU A 86 10.36 7.60 -16.03
C LEU A 86 10.35 8.70 -14.96
N GLU A 87 10.95 9.87 -15.24
CA GLU A 87 10.91 11.01 -14.33
C GLU A 87 9.52 11.59 -14.09
N ASP A 88 8.68 11.63 -15.12
CA ASP A 88 7.32 12.12 -15.00
C ASP A 88 6.47 11.16 -14.15
N ALA A 89 6.71 9.85 -14.25
CA ALA A 89 6.09 8.85 -13.40
C ALA A 89 6.49 9.00 -11.91
N ASP A 90 7.78 9.19 -11.62
CA ASP A 90 8.27 9.48 -10.26
C ASP A 90 7.65 10.75 -9.69
N LYS A 91 7.63 11.83 -10.48
CA LYS A 91 7.02 13.11 -10.07
C LYS A 91 5.53 12.96 -9.81
N ALA A 92 4.82 12.14 -10.59
CA ALA A 92 3.40 11.88 -10.37
C ALA A 92 3.14 11.19 -9.02
N MET A 93 3.96 10.21 -8.64
CA MET A 93 3.90 9.57 -7.32
C MET A 93 4.17 10.56 -6.18
N MET A 94 5.20 11.41 -6.33
CA MET A 94 5.52 12.44 -5.33
C MET A 94 4.40 13.48 -5.19
N ALA A 95 3.81 13.91 -6.31
CA ALA A 95 2.69 14.83 -6.33
C ALA A 95 1.45 14.22 -5.67
N TRP A 96 1.18 12.93 -5.91
CA TRP A 96 0.09 12.22 -5.25
C TRP A 96 0.30 12.15 -3.73
N MET A 97 1.50 11.77 -3.27
CA MET A 97 1.82 11.71 -1.83
C MET A 97 1.67 13.08 -1.16
N HIS A 98 2.11 14.15 -1.83
CA HIS A 98 1.97 15.51 -1.32
C HIS A 98 0.49 15.95 -1.25
N GLY A 99 -0.33 15.52 -2.21
CA GLY A 99 -1.76 15.81 -2.26
C GLY A 99 -2.63 14.95 -1.34
N LEU A 100 -2.08 13.89 -0.75
CA LEU A 100 -2.82 12.89 0.01
C LEU A 100 -3.50 13.49 1.26
N LYS A 101 -4.83 13.52 1.26
CA LYS A 101 -5.66 13.74 2.44
C LYS A 101 -5.77 12.45 3.26
N GLN A 102 -5.42 12.54 4.55
CA GLN A 102 -5.48 11.43 5.50
C GLN A 102 -6.92 11.17 5.94
N TYR A 103 -7.25 9.89 6.18
CA TYR A 103 -8.49 9.54 6.86
C TYR A 103 -8.39 9.88 8.36
N PRO A 104 -9.39 10.57 8.98
CA PRO A 104 -9.35 10.92 10.39
C PRO A 104 -9.31 9.66 11.27
N LYS A 105 -8.22 9.47 12.03
CA LYS A 105 -8.03 8.28 12.88
C LYS A 105 -8.79 8.33 14.21
N ASP A 106 -9.29 9.50 14.59
CA ASP A 106 -9.90 9.73 15.89
C ASP A 106 -11.34 10.23 15.74
N HIS A 107 -12.29 9.43 16.17
CA HIS A 107 -13.67 9.87 16.43
C HIS A 107 -13.79 10.14 17.94
N SER A 108 -12.93 11.01 18.49
CA SER A 108 -13.11 11.43 19.88
C SER A 108 -14.40 12.25 19.96
N PRO A 109 -15.44 11.80 20.69
CA PRO A 109 -16.76 12.44 20.68
C PRO A 109 -16.80 13.78 21.45
N ASN A 110 -15.65 14.34 21.82
CA ASN A 110 -15.55 15.50 22.72
C ASN A 110 -15.32 16.85 22.03
N HIS A 111 -15.52 16.94 20.71
CA HIS A 111 -15.75 18.23 20.08
C HIS A 111 -17.25 18.40 19.82
N HIS A 112 -17.90 19.23 20.63
CA HIS A 112 -19.20 19.82 20.32
C HIS A 112 -19.12 20.59 19.00
N ASP A 113 -19.26 19.91 17.87
CA ASP A 113 -19.62 20.50 16.59
C ASP A 113 -21.09 20.18 16.34
N HIS A 114 -21.97 21.06 16.84
CA HIS A 114 -23.37 21.08 16.44
C HIS A 114 -23.45 21.61 15.00
N GLY A 115 -23.23 20.74 14.01
CA GLY A 115 -23.27 21.17 12.61
C GLY A 115 -23.23 20.02 11.59
N GLU A 116 -24.40 19.69 11.05
CA GLU A 116 -24.59 19.21 9.68
C GLU A 116 -24.02 17.81 9.31
N HIS A 117 -24.70 16.76 9.77
CA HIS A 117 -24.23 15.37 9.72
C HIS A 117 -24.34 14.66 8.35
N ASN A 118 -24.88 15.30 7.29
CA ASN A 118 -25.15 14.58 6.03
C ASN A 118 -24.36 15.08 4.79
N SER A 119 -23.51 16.12 4.91
CA SER A 119 -22.71 16.64 3.78
C SER A 119 -21.20 16.29 3.87
N LYS A 120 -20.66 16.20 5.09
CA LYS A 120 -19.23 15.91 5.32
C LYS A 120 -18.84 14.46 5.00
N MET A 121 -19.75 13.50 5.13
CA MET A 121 -19.46 12.08 4.88
C MET A 121 -19.40 11.75 3.38
N ASP A 122 -20.32 12.31 2.58
CA ASP A 122 -20.32 12.15 1.12
C ASP A 122 -19.07 12.81 0.50
N THR A 123 -18.71 14.02 0.93
CA THR A 123 -17.50 14.70 0.47
C THR A 123 -16.21 13.95 0.85
N THR A 124 -16.16 13.32 2.03
CA THR A 124 -14.99 12.51 2.45
C THR A 124 -14.84 11.25 1.58
N LEU A 125 -15.95 10.57 1.25
CA LEU A 125 -15.92 9.42 0.36
C LEU A 125 -15.46 9.82 -1.05
N GLU A 126 -16.01 10.90 -1.62
CA GLU A 126 -15.63 11.39 -2.95
C GLU A 126 -14.14 11.76 -3.04
N ILE A 127 -13.61 12.42 -2.01
CA ILE A 127 -12.17 12.75 -1.92
C ILE A 127 -11.33 11.46 -1.99
N HIS A 128 -11.64 10.45 -1.18
CA HIS A 128 -10.88 9.21 -1.17
C HIS A 128 -11.06 8.38 -2.44
N MET A 129 -12.23 8.40 -3.07
CA MET A 129 -12.43 7.78 -4.39
C MET A 129 -11.55 8.45 -5.46
N SER A 130 -11.45 9.79 -5.43
CA SER A 130 -10.56 10.53 -6.32
C SER A 130 -9.08 10.19 -6.08
N GLN A 131 -8.64 10.15 -4.82
CA GLN A 131 -7.26 9.77 -4.47
C GLN A 131 -6.93 8.34 -4.88
N LYS A 132 -7.88 7.40 -4.71
CA LYS A 132 -7.75 6.01 -5.17
C LYS A 132 -7.61 5.95 -6.70
N LYS A 133 -8.43 6.71 -7.42
CA LYS A 133 -8.33 6.79 -8.88
C LYS A 133 -6.96 7.31 -9.31
N GLN A 134 -6.48 8.40 -8.69
CA GLN A 134 -5.19 9.00 -9.01
C GLN A 134 -4.01 8.04 -8.76
N ILE A 135 -3.99 7.29 -7.65
CA ILE A 135 -2.88 6.34 -7.41
C ILE A 135 -2.90 5.16 -8.38
N ILE A 136 -4.08 4.75 -8.89
CA ILE A 136 -4.18 3.75 -9.96
C ILE A 136 -3.63 4.31 -11.28
N GLU A 137 -3.89 5.57 -11.60
CA GLU A 137 -3.31 6.24 -12.78
C GLU A 137 -1.78 6.36 -12.65
N VAL A 138 -1.26 6.72 -11.47
CA VAL A 138 0.18 6.73 -11.18
C VAL A 138 0.79 5.34 -11.36
N LYS A 139 0.16 4.30 -10.79
CA LYS A 139 0.58 2.90 -10.96
C LYS A 139 0.71 2.53 -12.45
N GLN A 140 -0.30 2.87 -13.25
CA GLN A 140 -0.28 2.59 -14.68
C GLN A 140 0.85 3.35 -15.39
N MET A 141 1.03 4.64 -15.07
CA MET A 141 2.09 5.47 -15.65
C MET A 141 3.49 4.91 -15.35
N MET A 142 3.73 4.49 -14.10
CA MET A 142 5.00 3.87 -13.70
C MET A 142 5.22 2.55 -14.44
N GLN A 143 4.19 1.69 -14.51
CA GLN A 143 4.28 0.41 -15.20
C GLN A 143 4.59 0.57 -16.68
N ASP A 144 3.91 1.49 -17.36
CA ASP A 144 4.10 1.73 -18.80
C ASP A 144 5.48 2.34 -19.07
N ALA A 145 5.91 3.34 -18.28
CA ALA A 145 7.22 3.95 -18.44
C ALA A 145 8.36 2.94 -18.22
N MET A 146 8.27 2.10 -17.19
CA MET A 146 9.24 1.03 -16.94
C MET A 146 9.25 0.02 -18.09
N LYS A 147 8.09 -0.49 -18.49
CA LYS A 147 7.99 -1.48 -19.57
C LYS A 147 8.60 -0.96 -20.87
N GLU A 148 8.23 0.25 -21.28
CA GLU A 148 8.74 0.85 -22.51
C GLU A 148 10.26 1.07 -22.49
N ALA A 149 10.81 1.45 -21.33
CA ALA A 149 12.24 1.62 -21.15
C ALA A 149 13.00 0.28 -21.13
N GLU A 150 12.48 -0.73 -20.44
CA GLU A 150 13.05 -2.09 -20.40
C GLU A 150 13.01 -2.74 -21.79
N ASP A 151 11.91 -2.58 -22.54
CA ASP A 151 11.79 -3.04 -23.93
C ASP A 151 12.88 -2.39 -24.81
N LEU A 152 13.16 -1.09 -24.63
CA LEU A 152 14.24 -0.41 -25.35
C LEU A 152 15.62 -0.97 -25.01
N ILE A 153 15.91 -1.19 -23.73
CA ILE A 153 17.18 -1.76 -23.26
C ILE A 153 17.40 -3.13 -23.90
N GLN A 154 16.41 -4.03 -23.81
CA GLN A 154 16.51 -5.39 -24.37
C GLN A 154 16.70 -5.43 -25.90
N ILE A 155 16.18 -4.44 -26.63
CA ILE A 155 16.35 -4.36 -28.09
C ILE A 155 17.76 -3.89 -28.47
N LYS A 156 18.43 -3.15 -27.58
CA LYS A 156 19.68 -2.44 -27.86
C LYS A 156 20.92 -3.09 -27.22
N GLU A 157 20.74 -4.04 -26.30
CA GLU A 157 21.76 -4.99 -25.83
C GLU A 157 22.10 -6.05 -26.90
#